data_AF-A0A533ZBD6-F1
#
_entry.id   AF-A0A533ZBD6-F1
#
_cell.length_a   1.000
_cell.length_b   1.000
_cell.length_c   1.000
_cell.angle_alpha   90.00
_cell.angle_beta   90.00
_cell.angle_gamma   90.00
#
_symmetry.space_group_name_H-M   'P 1'
#
loop_
_entity.id
_entity.type
_entity.pdbx_description
1 polymer ?
#
loop_
_entity_poly.entity_id
_entity_poly.type
_entity_poly.pdbx_seq_one_letter_code
_entity_poly.pdbx_strand_id
1 'polypeptide(L)'
;MVMLGCRSRSVWAQEVTYGSNGWHSHRHGLLFPTNDFYTADEIQDILTEILLRKLPLVGLEGSREDARKYGIRVSDAGAEIAEYIAKFGHEPRWDAASELTLATFKRGKKAASKTPWALLDSAQGGSMEDAERYKEYLAVYGGKRQLVWSRGLRADLGLGEEVGDEEAAHEEEEGEVVCTIEPQDWNLICWFNLRGQVLVAAENEGATGVQRVIEYAHQLFDIRGYGPRKEGEACI
;
A
#
# COMPACT_ATOMS: atom_id res chain seq x y z
N MET A 1 -9.88 1.05 -22.47
CA MET A 1 -11.18 1.36 -21.86
C MET A 1 -12.23 0.46 -22.48
N VAL A 2 -12.68 -0.57 -21.77
CA VAL A 2 -13.86 -1.33 -22.20
C VAL A 2 -15.02 -0.74 -21.44
N MET A 3 -15.89 -0.04 -22.16
CA MET A 3 -17.16 0.39 -21.62
C MET A 3 -18.06 -0.85 -21.56
N LEU A 4 -18.09 -1.50 -20.40
CA LEU A 4 -19.27 -2.26 -19.98
C LEU A 4 -20.43 -1.26 -20.03
N GLY A 5 -21.45 -1.52 -20.86
CA GLY A 5 -22.61 -0.64 -21.09
C GLY A 5 -23.56 -0.49 -19.89
N CYS A 6 -23.04 -0.66 -18.68
CA CYS A 6 -23.73 -0.51 -17.41
C CYS A 6 -23.05 0.65 -16.69
N ARG A 7 -23.82 1.55 -16.04
CA ARG A 7 -23.26 2.64 -15.21
C ARG A 7 -22.66 2.06 -13.92
N SER A 8 -21.69 1.15 -14.01
CA SER A 8 -21.05 0.61 -12.82
C SER A 8 -20.19 1.69 -12.14
N ARG A 9 -20.26 1.76 -10.82
CA ARG A 9 -19.27 2.49 -10.04
C ARG A 9 -18.09 1.58 -9.77
N SER A 10 -16.91 2.14 -9.61
CA SER A 10 -15.74 1.39 -9.17
C SER A 10 -14.74 2.28 -8.46
N VAL A 11 -13.92 1.64 -7.63
CA VAL A 11 -12.69 2.22 -7.09
C VAL A 11 -11.56 1.25 -7.36
N TRP A 12 -10.42 1.76 -7.82
CA TRP A 12 -9.27 0.94 -8.17
C TRP A 12 -8.01 1.47 -7.47
N ALA A 13 -7.23 0.56 -6.90
CA ALA A 13 -5.93 0.82 -6.31
C ALA A 13 -4.83 0.11 -7.08
N GLN A 14 -3.72 0.80 -7.32
CA GLN A 14 -2.53 0.28 -7.97
C GLN A 14 -1.54 -0.20 -6.91
N GLU A 15 -1.10 -1.45 -7.02
CA GLU A 15 -0.02 -2.04 -6.24
C GLU A 15 1.14 -2.40 -7.18
N VAL A 16 2.35 -2.09 -6.78
CA VAL A 16 3.56 -2.43 -7.54
C VAL A 16 4.58 -2.99 -6.57
N THR A 17 5.19 -4.11 -6.94
CA THR A 17 6.27 -4.73 -6.17
C THR A 17 7.38 -5.21 -7.10
N TYR A 18 8.57 -5.38 -6.55
CA TYR A 18 9.71 -5.96 -7.24
C TYR A 18 10.13 -7.25 -6.54
N GLY A 19 10.17 -8.36 -7.27
CA GLY A 19 10.57 -9.66 -6.74
C GLY A 19 11.59 -10.39 -7.61
N SER A 20 11.78 -11.68 -7.37
CA SER A 20 12.76 -12.51 -8.09
C SER A 20 12.54 -12.55 -9.61
N ASN A 21 11.30 -12.35 -10.07
CA ASN A 21 10.92 -12.34 -11.48
C ASN A 21 10.75 -10.92 -12.04
N GLY A 22 11.26 -9.90 -11.34
CA GLY A 22 11.15 -8.48 -11.74
C GLY A 22 9.91 -7.78 -11.19
N TRP A 23 9.41 -6.80 -11.95
CA TRP A 23 8.26 -5.97 -11.58
C TRP A 23 6.94 -6.72 -11.65
N HIS A 24 6.15 -6.64 -10.58
CA HIS A 24 4.81 -7.17 -10.50
C HIS A 24 3.85 -6.01 -10.25
N SER A 25 3.06 -5.66 -11.27
CA SER A 25 2.05 -4.61 -11.22
C SER A 25 0.69 -5.25 -11.05
N HIS A 26 0.07 -5.05 -9.88
CA HIS A 26 -1.27 -5.53 -9.56
C HIS A 26 -2.24 -4.37 -9.45
N ARG A 27 -3.48 -4.60 -9.87
CA ARG A 27 -4.56 -3.63 -9.67
C ARG A 27 -5.70 -4.30 -8.94
N HIS A 28 -6.02 -3.75 -7.77
CA HIS A 28 -7.14 -4.17 -6.96
C HIS A 28 -8.29 -3.21 -7.19
N GLY A 29 -9.53 -3.68 -7.15
CA GLY A 29 -10.66 -2.78 -7.26
C GLY A 29 -11.97 -3.40 -6.83
N LEU A 30 -12.87 -2.51 -6.41
CA LEU A 30 -14.25 -2.84 -6.12
C LEU A 30 -15.11 -2.36 -7.28
N LEU A 31 -15.98 -3.24 -7.75
CA LEU A 31 -16.97 -2.94 -8.78
C LEU A 31 -18.35 -2.95 -8.13
N PHE A 32 -19.07 -1.86 -8.29
CA PHE A 32 -20.46 -1.71 -7.86
C PHE A 32 -21.32 -1.70 -9.13
N PRO A 33 -21.78 -2.87 -9.61
CA PRO A 33 -22.71 -2.90 -10.72
C PRO A 33 -24.02 -2.21 -10.30
N THR A 34 -24.57 -1.35 -11.15
CA THR A 34 -25.85 -0.66 -10.86
C THR A 34 -27.06 -1.58 -10.89
N ASN A 35 -26.88 -2.82 -11.35
CA ASN A 35 -27.96 -3.78 -11.54
C ASN A 35 -27.45 -5.18 -11.18
N ASP A 36 -28.29 -5.99 -10.52
CA ASP A 36 -27.99 -7.36 -10.09
C ASP A 36 -27.95 -8.39 -11.24
N PHE A 37 -27.75 -7.94 -12.49
CA PHE A 37 -27.83 -8.80 -13.67
C PHE A 37 -26.59 -9.65 -13.91
N TYR A 38 -25.48 -9.37 -13.24
CA TYR A 38 -24.23 -10.09 -13.46
C TYR A 38 -23.76 -10.78 -12.19
N THR A 39 -23.56 -12.08 -12.31
CA THR A 39 -22.82 -12.89 -11.34
C THR A 39 -21.32 -12.59 -11.41
N ALA A 40 -20.59 -12.91 -10.33
CA ALA A 40 -19.13 -12.78 -10.32
C ALA A 40 -18.45 -13.56 -11.45
N ASP A 41 -18.98 -14.73 -11.81
CA ASP A 41 -18.47 -15.55 -12.91
C ASP A 41 -18.71 -14.91 -14.29
N GLU A 42 -19.84 -14.26 -14.50
CA GLU A 42 -20.08 -13.50 -15.74
C GLU A 42 -19.14 -12.30 -15.86
N ILE A 43 -18.88 -11.60 -14.75
CA ILE A 43 -17.91 -10.49 -14.71
C ILE A 43 -16.49 -11.03 -14.96
N GLN A 44 -16.12 -12.15 -14.34
CA GLN A 44 -14.85 -12.85 -14.57
C GLN A 44 -14.66 -13.13 -16.06
N ASP A 45 -15.68 -13.67 -16.72
CA ASP A 45 -15.64 -14.01 -18.13
C ASP A 45 -15.47 -12.80 -19.03
N ILE A 46 -16.24 -11.74 -18.77
CA ILE A 46 -16.12 -10.50 -19.53
C ILE A 46 -14.72 -9.92 -19.38
N LEU A 47 -14.19 -9.81 -18.15
CA LEU A 47 -12.87 -9.25 -17.91
C LEU A 47 -11.74 -10.11 -18.48
N THR A 48 -11.85 -11.44 -18.41
CA THR A 48 -10.90 -12.36 -19.04
C THR A 48 -10.86 -12.17 -20.56
N GLU A 49 -12.02 -12.07 -21.22
CA GLU A 49 -12.08 -11.83 -22.67
C GLU A 49 -11.49 -10.48 -23.05
N ILE A 50 -11.70 -9.45 -22.22
CA ILE A 50 -11.09 -8.14 -22.42
C ILE A 50 -9.56 -8.24 -22.32
N LEU A 51 -9.03 -8.93 -21.31
CA LEU A 51 -7.59 -9.12 -21.15
C LEU A 51 -6.98 -9.81 -22.37
N LEU A 52 -7.56 -10.93 -22.81
CA LEU A 52 -7.07 -11.69 -23.96
C LEU A 52 -7.00 -10.83 -25.24
N ARG A 53 -7.96 -9.94 -25.47
CA ARG A 53 -7.94 -8.99 -26.60
C ARG A 53 -6.89 -7.89 -26.47
N LYS A 54 -6.39 -7.63 -25.25
CA LYS A 54 -5.39 -6.59 -24.97
C LYS A 54 -3.96 -7.11 -24.94
N LEU A 55 -3.73 -8.37 -24.60
CA LEU A 55 -2.39 -8.98 -24.58
C LEU A 55 -1.60 -8.74 -25.88
N PRO A 56 -2.18 -8.91 -27.10
CA PRO A 56 -1.41 -8.72 -28.34
C PRO A 56 -0.94 -7.27 -28.54
N LEU A 57 -1.63 -6.29 -27.96
CA LEU A 57 -1.26 -4.87 -28.08
C LEU A 57 0.06 -4.55 -27.35
N VAL A 58 0.49 -5.44 -26.46
CA VAL A 58 1.75 -5.34 -25.71
C VAL A 58 2.71 -6.50 -26.05
N GLY A 59 2.46 -7.21 -27.16
CA GLY A 59 3.31 -8.32 -27.61
C GLY A 59 3.20 -9.58 -26.75
N LEU A 60 2.11 -9.75 -26.00
CA LEU A 60 1.85 -10.91 -25.18
C LEU A 60 0.74 -11.77 -25.78
N GLU A 61 0.76 -13.06 -25.46
CA GLU A 61 -0.30 -14.02 -25.78
C GLU A 61 -0.60 -14.85 -24.53
N GLY A 62 -1.79 -15.45 -24.47
CA GLY A 62 -2.19 -16.26 -23.33
C GLY A 62 -3.44 -17.06 -23.61
N SER A 63 -3.57 -18.20 -22.93
CA SER A 63 -4.81 -18.97 -22.94
C SER A 63 -5.85 -18.35 -22.00
N ARG A 64 -7.13 -18.71 -22.19
CA ARG A 64 -8.18 -18.34 -21.25
C ARG A 64 -7.93 -18.88 -19.83
N GLU A 65 -7.30 -20.04 -19.72
CA GLU A 65 -6.92 -20.65 -18.46
C GLU A 65 -5.85 -19.81 -17.74
N ASP A 66 -4.78 -19.43 -18.44
CA ASP A 66 -3.72 -18.59 -17.88
C ASP A 66 -4.25 -17.20 -17.49
N ALA A 67 -5.12 -16.61 -18.32
CA ALA A 67 -5.73 -15.32 -18.05
C ALA A 67 -6.60 -15.34 -16.78
N ARG A 68 -7.34 -16.42 -16.51
CA ARG A 68 -8.09 -16.59 -15.24
C ARG A 68 -7.19 -16.90 -14.05
N LYS A 69 -6.10 -17.65 -14.26
CA LYS A 69 -5.22 -18.10 -13.18
C LYS A 69 -4.25 -17.02 -12.72
N TYR A 70 -3.70 -16.24 -13.64
CA TYR A 70 -2.61 -15.30 -13.38
C TYR A 70 -2.95 -13.85 -13.75
N GLY A 71 -3.98 -13.61 -14.56
CA GLY A 71 -4.30 -12.28 -15.08
C GLY A 71 -5.35 -11.54 -14.26
N ILE A 72 -6.59 -12.03 -14.26
CA ILE A 72 -7.73 -11.38 -13.60
C ILE A 72 -8.47 -12.41 -12.77
N ARG A 73 -8.76 -12.02 -11.52
CA ARG A 73 -9.59 -12.76 -10.59
C ARG A 73 -10.72 -11.88 -10.07
N VAL A 74 -11.94 -12.40 -10.14
CA VAL A 74 -13.17 -11.77 -9.65
C VAL A 74 -13.77 -12.70 -8.60
N SER A 75 -14.26 -12.11 -7.52
CA SER A 75 -15.00 -12.80 -6.47
C SER A 75 -16.15 -11.93 -6.02
N ASP A 76 -17.25 -12.55 -5.60
CA ASP A 76 -18.38 -11.83 -5.01
C ASP A 76 -18.01 -11.26 -3.63
N ALA A 77 -18.55 -10.09 -3.30
CA ALA A 77 -18.46 -9.49 -1.98
C ALA A 77 -19.52 -10.10 -1.05
N GLY A 78 -19.38 -11.40 -0.73
CA GLY A 78 -20.23 -12.07 0.24
C GLY A 78 -20.10 -11.50 1.66
N ALA A 79 -20.80 -12.13 2.63
CA ALA A 79 -20.81 -11.74 4.05
C ALA A 79 -19.41 -11.53 4.66
N GLU A 80 -18.39 -12.22 4.15
CA GLU A 80 -17.00 -12.06 4.56
C GLU A 80 -16.41 -10.67 4.25
N ILE A 81 -16.83 -10.01 3.16
CA ILE A 81 -16.40 -8.64 2.83
C ILE A 81 -17.27 -7.60 3.55
N ALA A 82 -18.56 -7.88 3.77
CA ALA A 82 -19.47 -6.98 4.51
C ALA A 82 -19.16 -6.92 6.02
N GLU A 83 -18.87 -8.05 6.67
CA GLU A 83 -18.44 -8.13 8.07
C GLU A 83 -17.01 -7.56 8.26
N TYR A 84 -16.24 -7.50 7.18
CA TYR A 84 -14.90 -6.93 7.07
C TYR A 84 -14.90 -5.41 6.79
N ILE A 85 -15.88 -4.90 6.04
CA ILE A 85 -16.19 -3.46 5.90
C ILE A 85 -16.88 -2.91 7.16
N ALA A 86 -17.69 -3.71 7.86
CA ALA A 86 -18.34 -3.31 9.12
C ALA A 86 -17.36 -3.25 10.31
N LYS A 87 -16.22 -3.95 10.24
CA LYS A 87 -15.18 -3.98 11.28
C LYS A 87 -14.30 -2.73 11.36
N PHE A 88 -14.49 -1.77 10.46
CA PHE A 88 -13.80 -0.48 10.41
C PHE A 88 -13.99 0.41 11.66
N GLY A 89 -14.78 -0.03 12.65
CA GLY A 89 -14.94 0.65 13.93
C GLY A 89 -14.00 0.18 15.05
N HIS A 90 -13.42 -1.02 14.98
CA HIS A 90 -12.70 -1.60 16.14
C HIS A 90 -11.48 -2.44 15.74
N GLU A 91 -10.29 -1.89 16.01
CA GLU A 91 -8.95 -2.51 16.06
C GLU A 91 -8.16 -2.83 14.77
N PRO A 92 -6.80 -2.73 14.82
CA PRO A 92 -5.93 -2.82 13.67
C PRO A 92 -5.71 -4.29 13.27
N ARG A 93 -6.46 -4.77 12.28
CA ARG A 93 -6.10 -5.97 11.51
C ARG A 93 -6.08 -5.63 10.03
N TRP A 94 -5.07 -6.18 9.35
CA TRP A 94 -4.80 -6.03 7.92
C TRP A 94 -6.04 -6.39 7.07
N ASP A 95 -6.71 -5.38 6.51
CA ASP A 95 -8.04 -5.45 5.87
C ASP A 95 -8.07 -5.05 4.37
N ALA A 96 -9.23 -5.00 3.68
CA ALA A 96 -9.30 -4.70 2.23
C ALA A 96 -9.17 -3.22 1.95
N ALA A 97 -9.52 -2.34 2.90
CA ALA A 97 -9.02 -0.98 2.79
C ALA A 97 -7.50 -1.00 2.90
N SER A 98 -6.88 -1.74 3.81
CA SER A 98 -5.43 -1.90 3.89
C SER A 98 -4.86 -2.55 2.61
N GLU A 99 -5.61 -3.40 1.91
CA GLU A 99 -5.22 -3.89 0.58
C GLU A 99 -5.36 -2.82 -0.52
N LEU A 100 -6.29 -1.86 -0.38
CA LEU A 100 -6.51 -0.78 -1.34
C LEU A 100 -5.71 0.51 -1.02
N THR A 101 -5.36 0.74 0.25
CA THR A 101 -4.79 1.98 0.78
C THR A 101 -3.41 1.77 1.40
N LEU A 102 -3.13 0.57 1.92
CA LEU A 102 -1.84 0.21 2.52
C LEU A 102 -1.06 -0.85 1.72
N ALA A 103 -1.46 -1.16 0.49
CA ALA A 103 -0.72 -2.07 -0.39
C ALA A 103 0.78 -1.70 -0.48
N THR A 104 1.08 -0.41 -0.53
CA THR A 104 2.46 0.12 -0.60
C THR A 104 3.26 -0.11 0.69
N PHE A 105 2.60 -0.43 1.80
CA PHE A 105 3.20 -0.76 3.10
C PHE A 105 3.26 -2.27 3.40
N LYS A 106 2.74 -3.14 2.51
CA LYS A 106 2.88 -4.60 2.64
C LYS A 106 4.37 -4.98 2.58
N ARG A 107 4.98 -5.31 3.72
CA ARG A 107 6.17 -6.18 3.71
C ARG A 107 5.71 -7.55 3.24
N GLY A 108 6.23 -8.00 2.09
CA GLY A 108 5.88 -9.31 1.54
C GLY A 108 6.04 -10.41 2.60
N LYS A 109 5.05 -11.31 2.72
CA LYS A 109 5.08 -12.46 3.65
C LYS A 109 6.27 -13.41 3.40
N LYS A 110 6.96 -13.26 2.27
CA LYS A 110 8.26 -13.84 1.99
C LYS A 110 9.23 -12.68 1.77
N ALA A 111 10.45 -12.79 2.29
CA ALA A 111 11.56 -11.86 2.13
C ALA A 111 12.01 -11.58 0.65
N ALA A 112 11.20 -11.96 -0.34
CA ALA A 112 11.55 -12.00 -1.75
C ALA A 112 10.85 -10.93 -2.62
N SER A 113 9.98 -10.08 -2.07
CA SER A 113 9.31 -9.01 -2.83
C SER A 113 9.31 -7.69 -2.04
N LYS A 114 9.76 -6.61 -2.69
CA LYS A 114 9.91 -5.26 -2.12
C LYS A 114 8.88 -4.31 -2.73
N THR A 115 8.24 -3.50 -1.90
CA THR A 115 7.46 -2.34 -2.37
C THR A 115 8.41 -1.21 -2.78
N PRO A 116 7.97 -0.21 -3.56
CA PRO A 116 8.77 0.97 -3.87
C PRO A 116 9.35 1.66 -2.63
N TRP A 117 8.60 1.71 -1.53
CA TRP A 117 9.10 2.28 -0.27
C TRP A 117 10.17 1.41 0.39
N ALA A 118 10.03 0.08 0.33
CA ALA A 118 11.08 -0.82 0.80
C ALA A 118 12.35 -0.75 -0.07
N LEU A 119 12.21 -0.46 -1.37
CA LEU A 119 13.36 -0.17 -2.24
C LEU A 119 14.05 1.14 -1.82
N LEU A 120 13.26 2.18 -1.53
CA LEU A 120 13.80 3.47 -1.07
C LEU A 120 14.52 3.35 0.29
N ASP A 121 13.92 2.65 1.25
CA ASP A 121 14.52 2.36 2.57
C ASP A 121 15.85 1.60 2.42
N SER A 122 15.87 0.57 1.56
CA SER A 122 17.08 -0.19 1.23
C SER A 122 18.15 0.65 0.53
N ALA A 123 17.74 1.58 -0.35
CA ALA A 123 18.63 2.52 -1.01
C ALA A 123 19.25 3.52 -0.01
N GLN A 124 18.46 4.02 0.94
CA GLN A 124 18.95 4.85 2.04
C GLN A 124 19.94 4.08 2.93
N GLY A 125 19.75 2.77 3.09
CA GLY A 125 20.70 1.85 3.72
C GLY A 125 21.95 1.52 2.88
N GLY A 126 22.10 2.08 1.68
CA GLY A 126 23.29 1.95 0.82
C GLY A 126 23.16 1.01 -0.38
N SER A 127 21.99 0.45 -0.65
CA SER A 127 21.76 -0.41 -1.82
C SER A 127 21.63 0.40 -3.12
N MET A 128 22.72 0.49 -3.89
CA MET A 128 22.73 1.14 -5.20
C MET A 128 21.79 0.48 -6.21
N GLU A 129 21.64 -0.84 -6.14
CA GLU A 129 20.76 -1.59 -7.04
C GLU A 129 19.28 -1.24 -6.79
N ASP A 130 18.88 -1.10 -5.52
CA ASP A 130 17.51 -0.70 -5.17
C ASP A 130 17.27 0.79 -5.46
N ALA A 131 18.30 1.62 -5.41
CA ALA A 131 18.23 3.02 -5.83
C ALA A 131 17.88 3.14 -7.32
N GLU A 132 18.53 2.35 -8.19
CA GLU A 132 18.22 2.33 -9.62
C GLU A 132 16.81 1.78 -9.90
N ARG A 133 16.38 0.74 -9.17
CA ARG A 133 14.99 0.24 -9.27
C ARG A 133 13.97 1.28 -8.84
N TYR A 134 14.25 2.05 -7.80
CA TYR A 134 13.35 3.12 -7.37
C TYR A 134 13.25 4.23 -8.42
N LYS A 135 14.36 4.58 -9.10
CA LYS A 135 14.32 5.50 -10.26
C LYS A 135 13.48 4.96 -11.40
N GLU A 136 13.59 3.67 -11.72
CA GLU A 136 12.76 3.03 -12.75
C GLU A 136 11.27 3.10 -12.37
N TYR A 137 10.93 2.82 -11.11
CA TYR A 137 9.58 2.99 -10.60
C TYR A 137 9.08 4.43 -10.76
N LEU A 138 9.88 5.43 -10.38
CA LEU A 138 9.50 6.85 -10.52
C LEU A 138 9.32 7.28 -11.97
N ALA A 139 10.15 6.79 -12.89
CA ALA A 139 10.02 7.10 -14.32
C ALA A 139 8.67 6.63 -14.90
N VAL A 140 8.10 5.56 -14.34
CA VAL A 140 6.82 4.99 -14.81
C VAL A 140 5.64 5.45 -13.98
N TYR A 141 5.75 5.57 -12.66
CA TYR A 141 4.62 5.82 -11.75
C TYR A 141 4.64 7.21 -11.10
N GLY A 142 5.72 7.97 -11.25
CA GLY A 142 5.81 9.34 -10.76
C GLY A 142 4.67 10.22 -11.28
N GLY A 143 3.97 10.89 -10.36
CA GLY A 143 2.82 11.76 -10.68
C GLY A 143 1.57 11.02 -11.17
N LYS A 144 1.54 9.68 -11.15
CA LYS A 144 0.34 8.91 -11.50
C LYS A 144 -0.49 8.59 -10.27
N ARG A 145 -1.80 8.79 -10.39
CA ARG A 145 -2.80 8.42 -9.37
C ARG A 145 -2.70 6.93 -9.04
N GLN A 146 -2.54 6.63 -7.75
CA GLN A 146 -2.51 5.26 -7.25
C GLN A 146 -3.91 4.75 -6.87
N LEU A 147 -4.83 5.66 -6.50
CA LEU A 147 -6.23 5.39 -6.23
C LEU A 147 -7.10 6.14 -7.24
N VAL A 148 -8.06 5.46 -7.86
CA VAL A 148 -8.93 6.05 -8.89
C VAL A 148 -10.38 5.71 -8.60
N TRP A 149 -11.19 6.76 -8.38
CA TRP A 149 -12.63 6.68 -8.22
C TRP A 149 -13.34 6.84 -9.55
N SER A 150 -14.33 6.00 -9.84
CA SER A 150 -15.26 6.26 -10.93
C SER A 150 -16.08 7.51 -10.63
N ARG A 151 -16.38 8.29 -11.68
CA ARG A 151 -17.21 9.49 -11.56
C ARG A 151 -18.48 9.17 -10.79
N GLY A 152 -18.75 9.93 -9.73
CA GLY A 152 -19.96 9.88 -8.89
C GLY A 152 -20.05 8.77 -7.84
N LEU A 153 -19.06 7.87 -7.72
CA LEU A 153 -19.03 6.90 -6.61
C LEU A 153 -18.95 7.61 -5.25
N ARG A 154 -18.09 8.63 -5.12
CA ARG A 154 -17.95 9.40 -3.88
C ARG A 154 -19.25 10.09 -3.47
N ALA A 155 -19.99 10.64 -4.44
CA ALA A 155 -21.29 11.25 -4.19
C ALA A 155 -22.32 10.23 -3.72
N ASP A 156 -22.36 9.04 -4.35
CA ASP A 156 -23.25 7.95 -3.93
C ASP A 156 -22.95 7.45 -2.51
N LEU A 157 -21.68 7.50 -2.09
CA LEU A 157 -21.23 7.13 -0.75
C LEU A 157 -21.28 8.29 0.27
N GLY A 158 -21.70 9.49 -0.14
CA GLY A 158 -21.72 10.67 0.74
C GLY A 158 -20.34 11.20 1.15
N LEU A 159 -19.28 10.87 0.40
CA LEU A 159 -17.88 11.22 0.71
C LEU A 159 -17.44 12.61 0.21
N GLY A 160 -18.39 13.46 -0.20
CA GLY A 160 -18.10 14.80 -0.74
C GLY A 160 -17.27 14.79 -2.03
N GLU A 161 -16.75 15.96 -2.42
CA GLU A 161 -15.82 16.06 -3.55
C GLU A 161 -14.46 15.43 -3.21
N GLU A 162 -13.72 15.04 -4.24
CA GLU A 162 -12.35 14.56 -4.09
C GLU A 162 -11.45 15.78 -3.92
N VAL A 163 -10.80 15.89 -2.75
CA VAL A 163 -9.73 16.87 -2.56
C VAL A 163 -8.58 16.47 -3.47
N GLY A 164 -8.03 17.42 -4.23
CA GLY A 164 -6.90 17.14 -5.12
C GLY A 164 -5.67 16.70 -4.31
N ASP A 165 -4.82 15.83 -4.87
CA ASP A 165 -3.63 15.32 -4.16
C ASP A 165 -2.75 16.45 -3.57
N GLU A 166 -2.63 17.58 -4.29
CA GLU A 166 -1.92 18.77 -3.78
C GLU A 166 -2.66 19.42 -2.61
N GLU A 167 -3.97 19.65 -2.69
CA GLU A 167 -4.76 20.24 -1.60
C GLU A 167 -4.84 19.31 -0.39
N ALA A 168 -4.87 17.99 -0.58
CA ALA A 168 -4.81 17.02 0.51
C ALA A 168 -3.42 16.97 1.16
N ALA A 169 -2.35 17.19 0.38
CA ALA A 169 -0.98 17.29 0.91
C ALA A 169 -0.70 18.66 1.58
N HIS A 170 -1.43 19.70 1.17
CA HIS A 170 -1.36 21.06 1.69
C HIS A 170 -2.46 21.36 2.73
N GLU A 171 -3.28 20.38 3.09
CA GLU A 171 -4.13 20.47 4.27
C GLU A 171 -3.17 20.53 5.47
N GLU A 172 -2.81 21.75 5.86
CA GLU A 172 -2.10 22.02 7.09
C GLU A 172 -3.03 21.54 8.22
N GLU A 173 -2.75 20.37 8.78
CA GLU A 173 -3.23 20.08 10.13
C GLU A 173 -2.76 21.25 10.99
N GLU A 174 -3.71 22.02 11.55
CA GLU A 174 -3.43 23.03 12.57
C GLU A 174 -2.82 22.32 13.78
N GLY A 175 -1.52 22.05 13.70
CA GLY A 175 -0.76 21.26 14.65
C GLY A 175 0.38 22.09 15.22
N GLU A 176 0.51 22.10 16.53
CA GLU A 176 1.70 22.63 17.19
C GLU A 176 2.84 21.60 17.08
N VAL A 177 4.04 22.06 16.72
CA VAL A 177 5.23 21.20 16.73
C VAL A 177 5.56 20.82 18.18
N VAL A 178 5.27 19.58 18.56
CA VAL A 178 5.56 19.06 19.91
C VAL A 178 7.07 18.87 20.13
N CYS A 179 7.75 18.22 19.18
CA CYS A 179 9.21 18.01 19.21
C CYS A 179 9.75 17.52 17.85
N THR A 180 11.07 17.63 17.65
CA THR A 180 11.80 17.05 16.52
C THR A 180 12.52 15.78 16.97
N ILE A 181 12.44 14.70 16.20
CA ILE A 181 13.14 13.44 16.46
C ILE A 181 14.27 13.30 15.43
N GLU A 182 15.50 13.06 15.91
CA GLU A 182 16.64 12.86 15.03
C GLU A 182 16.51 11.55 14.22
N PRO A 183 17.03 11.46 12.99
CA PRO A 183 16.88 10.26 12.15
C PRO A 183 17.36 8.96 12.80
N GLN A 184 18.39 9.04 13.64
CA GLN A 184 18.97 7.90 14.36
C GLN A 184 17.98 7.36 15.41
N ASP A 185 17.33 8.24 16.15
CA ASP A 185 16.31 7.89 17.14
C ASP A 185 15.04 7.38 16.46
N TRP A 186 14.66 8.01 15.35
CA TRP A 186 13.51 7.58 14.56
C TRP A 186 13.69 6.16 14.01
N ASN A 187 14.90 5.81 13.57
CA ASN A 187 15.23 4.46 13.13
C ASN A 187 15.04 3.45 14.26
N LEU A 188 15.46 3.76 15.50
CA LEU A 188 15.25 2.89 16.66
C LEU A 188 13.76 2.74 16.98
N ILE A 189 13.00 3.83 16.96
CA ILE A 189 11.54 3.82 17.14
C ILE A 189 10.87 2.91 16.10
N CYS A 190 11.26 3.01 14.83
CA CYS A 190 10.74 2.17 13.76
C CYS A 190 11.14 0.70 13.95
N TRP A 191 12.40 0.46 14.32
CA TRP A 191 12.95 -0.87 14.55
C TRP A 191 12.21 -1.63 15.66
N PHE A 192 11.91 -0.95 16.77
CA PHE A 192 11.17 -1.53 17.89
C PHE A 192 9.65 -1.36 17.79
N ASN A 193 9.16 -0.82 16.67
CA ASN A 193 7.73 -0.58 16.42
C ASN A 193 7.05 0.31 17.49
N LEU A 194 7.74 1.35 17.96
CA LEU A 194 7.32 2.23 19.05
C LEU A 194 6.52 3.47 18.60
N ARG A 195 6.12 3.55 17.33
CA ARG A 195 5.49 4.73 16.71
C ARG A 195 4.19 5.15 17.41
N GLY A 196 3.36 4.18 17.80
CA GLY A 196 2.13 4.48 18.53
C GLY A 196 2.40 5.04 19.92
N GLN A 197 3.42 4.53 20.61
CA GLN A 197 3.83 5.03 21.93
C GLN A 197 4.35 6.47 21.84
N VAL A 198 5.06 6.83 20.76
CA VAL A 198 5.48 8.21 20.52
C VAL A 198 4.27 9.14 20.42
N LEU A 199 3.24 8.78 19.65
CA LEU A 199 2.03 9.59 19.50
C LEU A 199 1.29 9.75 20.83
N VAL A 200 1.06 8.64 21.54
CA VAL A 200 0.40 8.66 22.86
C VAL A 200 1.20 9.50 23.87
N ALA A 201 2.53 9.41 23.86
CA ALA A 201 3.37 10.16 24.77
C ALA A 201 3.43 11.65 24.41
N ALA A 202 3.40 12.00 23.11
CA ALA A 202 3.30 13.37 22.65
C ALA A 202 1.96 14.01 23.08
N GLU A 203 0.85 13.29 22.92
CA GLU A 203 -0.49 13.78 23.26
C GLU A 203 -0.66 14.00 24.77
N ASN A 204 -0.15 13.10 25.60
CA ASN A 204 -0.34 13.18 27.06
C ASN A 204 0.72 14.03 27.77
N GLU A 205 1.96 14.04 27.28
CA GLU A 205 3.13 14.53 28.01
C GLU A 205 4.08 15.37 27.16
N GLY A 206 3.69 15.71 25.93
CA GLY A 206 4.47 16.55 25.03
C GLY A 206 5.86 15.98 24.72
N ALA A 207 6.81 16.88 24.49
CA ALA A 207 8.20 16.52 24.16
C ALA A 207 8.86 15.61 25.22
N THR A 208 8.53 15.80 26.50
CA THR A 208 9.09 14.98 27.59
C THR A 208 8.60 13.55 27.52
N GLY A 209 7.33 13.33 27.14
CA GLY A 209 6.80 12.01 26.87
C GLY A 209 7.57 11.30 25.77
N VAL A 210 7.75 11.98 24.63
CA VAL A 210 8.47 11.46 23.46
C VAL A 210 9.92 11.10 23.80
N GLN A 211 10.61 11.96 24.55
CA GLN A 211 12.00 11.73 24.97
C GLN A 211 12.17 10.41 25.76
N ARG A 212 11.22 10.08 26.64
CA ARG A 212 11.29 8.81 27.40
C ARG A 212 11.08 7.59 26.51
N VAL A 213 10.28 7.71 25.44
CA VAL A 213 10.13 6.62 24.46
C VAL A 213 11.43 6.43 23.67
N ILE A 214 12.12 7.52 23.33
CA ILE A 214 13.45 7.48 22.69
C ILE A 214 14.47 6.81 23.62
N GLU A 215 14.55 7.22 24.88
CA GLU A 215 15.43 6.61 25.88
C GLU A 215 15.15 5.10 26.05
N TYR A 216 13.87 4.71 26.08
CA TYR A 216 13.48 3.32 26.12
C TYR A 216 13.93 2.55 24.87
N ALA A 217 13.84 3.16 23.69
CA ALA A 217 14.32 2.55 22.44
C ALA A 217 15.84 2.31 22.46
N HIS A 218 16.62 3.26 22.99
CA HIS A 218 18.07 3.10 23.20
C HIS A 218 18.38 1.99 24.21
N GLN A 219 17.65 1.93 25.32
CA GLN A 219 17.81 0.84 26.29
C GLN A 219 17.53 -0.54 25.67
N LEU A 220 16.47 -0.66 24.86
CA LEU A 220 16.18 -1.91 24.14
C LEU A 220 17.31 -2.31 23.18
N PHE A 221 17.93 -1.32 22.52
CA PHE A 221 19.05 -1.53 21.61
C PHE A 221 20.29 -2.04 22.34
N ASP A 222 20.63 -1.40 23.48
CA ASP A 222 21.75 -1.79 24.33
C ASP A 222 21.56 -3.19 24.93
N ILE A 223 20.35 -3.49 25.45
CA ILE A 223 20.04 -4.80 26.04
C ILE A 223 20.09 -5.92 25.00
N ARG A 224 19.63 -5.65 23.78
CA ARG A 224 19.64 -6.65 22.69
C ARG A 224 20.98 -6.75 21.97
N GLY A 225 21.97 -5.94 22.34
CA GLY A 225 23.35 -6.04 21.86
C GLY A 225 23.53 -5.66 20.39
N TYR A 226 22.67 -4.81 19.83
CA TYR A 226 22.79 -4.36 18.45
C TYR A 226 23.79 -3.19 18.27
N GLY A 227 24.86 -3.09 19.06
CA GLY A 227 25.86 -2.03 18.90
C GLY A 227 26.51 -1.99 17.49
N PRO A 228 27.16 -0.89 17.10
CA PRO A 228 27.87 -0.82 15.83
C PRO A 228 28.82 -2.02 15.71
N ARG A 229 28.74 -2.73 14.59
CA ARG A 229 29.56 -3.93 14.33
C ARG A 229 31.01 -3.60 14.62
N LYS A 230 31.65 -4.37 15.51
CA LYS A 230 33.11 -4.32 15.63
C LYS A 230 33.68 -4.72 14.27
N GLU A 231 34.62 -3.94 13.75
CA GLU A 231 35.32 -4.28 12.51
C GLU A 231 35.87 -5.72 12.62
N GLY A 232 35.39 -6.63 11.76
CA GLY A 232 35.95 -7.97 11.62
C GLY A 232 35.02 -9.17 11.77
N GLU A 233 33.72 -9.02 12.07
CA GLU A 233 32.81 -10.18 12.15
C GLU A 233 32.13 -10.50 10.80
N ALA A 234 32.32 -11.74 10.32
CA ALA A 234 31.84 -12.24 9.03
C ALA A 234 30.34 -12.61 9.05
N CYS A 235 29.67 -12.40 7.92
CA CYS A 235 28.25 -12.71 7.70
C CYS A 235 27.93 -14.20 7.96
N ILE A 236 26.82 -14.44 8.65
CA ILE A 236 26.05 -15.69 8.58
C ILE A 236 24.71 -15.39 7.91
#